data_AF-A0A846N1T0-F1
#
_entry.id   AF-A0A846N1T0-F1
#
_cell.length_a   1.000
_cell.length_b   1.000
_cell.length_c   1.000
_cell.angle_alpha   90.00
_cell.angle_beta   90.00
_cell.angle_gamma   90.00
#
_symmetry.space_group_name_H-M   'P 1'
#
loop_
_entity.id
_entity.type
_entity.pdbx_description
1 polymer ?
#
loop_
_entity_poly.entity_id
_entity_poly.type
_entity_poly.pdbx_seq_one_letter_code
_entity_poly.pdbx_strand_id
1 'polypeptide(L)'
;MRGWVGLLFGACLILSAGHAEGIWRITKDHWSEADEAGFSRFVQAIGESNCSSSQSCLRDPANPFRDSDKHFLDIDTDCAKWAYLLRGYYAWKNGLPFSFVDGVTGAGDEKHSSAGNRPTSRRAFVDHGEGIGGASAVRELISSVFSANFRTDAARGDGVLADFYAPRIAPGVIRPGTVIYDTNAHVGIVYKVDPDGRIYYMDAHPDFTITRSVYGAQFGQSPAKLGGGLKNWRPLKLVGAQDDGKGHLIGGRIVAAKNGEIADFSLEQYSGTEPHSKKPRFIWDGEEMGFYAYVRTAMSGGKTPFNPLHELRVTLRGLCSDLKDRAATVDLAISQRVQEAPHPARLPSNIFDSGDAAWEQYATPARDARLRAGFADFYSQMAAMIDLWVKRDPRLIYDGLDLKTDMLAAYDREAKTCDLTYLNSAKQPVALSLLDMPARLYDISYDPYDCIELRWGARGEERKTCSNGERKNRWYEAQARLRHMKERATNTAYSLDDLESRPPRDSAPPPVDVRALITAMPARIPLAPMQPVGR
;
A
#
# COMPACT_ATOMS: atom_id res chain seq x y z
N MET A 1 56.05 21.79 1.90
CA MET A 1 56.00 20.36 1.50
C MET A 1 54.61 20.05 1.00
N ARG A 2 54.53 19.39 -0.17
CA ARG A 2 53.31 19.01 -0.88
C ARG A 2 52.59 17.86 -0.16
N GLY A 3 51.27 17.81 -0.24
CA GLY A 3 50.44 16.63 0.09
C GLY A 3 49.00 16.87 -0.35
N TRP A 4 48.66 16.65 -1.61
CA TRP A 4 47.95 15.46 -2.11
C TRP A 4 46.55 15.27 -1.52
N VAL A 5 45.57 15.89 -2.15
CA VAL A 5 44.15 15.51 -2.09
C VAL A 5 43.92 14.52 -3.23
N GLY A 6 43.75 13.24 -2.90
CA GLY A 6 43.38 12.21 -3.86
C GLY A 6 41.88 12.24 -4.11
N LEU A 7 41.48 12.71 -5.30
CA LEU A 7 40.14 12.48 -5.84
C LEU A 7 40.05 11.01 -6.31
N LEU A 8 39.32 10.19 -5.57
CA LEU A 8 38.87 8.88 -6.03
C LEU A 8 37.68 9.08 -7.00
N PHE A 9 37.98 9.14 -8.29
CA PHE A 9 36.99 8.92 -9.34
C PHE A 9 36.64 7.42 -9.37
N GLY A 10 35.54 7.05 -8.70
CA GLY A 10 34.91 5.75 -8.89
C GLY A 10 34.30 5.70 -10.30
N ALA A 11 34.97 5.01 -11.22
CA ALA A 11 34.45 4.75 -12.55
C ALA A 11 33.20 3.87 -12.44
N CYS A 12 32.03 4.48 -12.63
CA CYS A 12 30.78 3.77 -12.87
C CYS A 12 30.89 3.12 -14.25
N LEU A 13 31.24 1.83 -14.29
CA LEU A 13 31.13 1.01 -15.50
C LEU A 13 29.65 0.82 -15.81
N ILE A 14 29.10 1.74 -16.61
CA ILE A 14 27.82 1.56 -17.29
C ILE A 14 28.10 0.59 -18.43
N LEU A 15 27.85 -0.70 -18.21
CA LEU A 15 27.74 -1.67 -19.29
C LEU A 15 26.43 -1.41 -20.03
N SER A 16 26.47 -0.50 -21.00
CA SER A 16 25.43 -0.35 -22.02
C SER A 16 25.53 -1.51 -23.00
N ALA A 17 24.83 -2.62 -22.69
CA ALA A 17 24.52 -3.63 -23.68
C ALA A 17 23.40 -3.09 -24.58
N GLY A 18 23.74 -2.77 -25.84
CA GLY A 18 22.76 -2.40 -26.86
C GLY A 18 21.83 -3.57 -27.14
N HIS A 19 20.64 -3.56 -26.54
CA HIS A 19 19.58 -4.50 -26.87
C HIS A 19 18.95 -4.10 -28.20
N ALA A 20 18.80 -5.06 -29.11
CA ALA A 20 17.90 -4.92 -30.25
C ALA A 20 16.50 -4.56 -29.72
N GLU A 21 15.90 -3.48 -30.25
CA GLU A 21 14.61 -2.97 -29.79
C GLU A 21 13.57 -4.10 -29.68
N GLY A 22 12.90 -4.18 -28.53
CA GLY A 22 11.72 -5.04 -28.39
C GLY A 22 11.96 -6.53 -28.06
N ILE A 23 13.17 -7.08 -28.25
CA ILE A 23 13.42 -8.52 -28.03
C ILE A 23 13.90 -8.81 -26.60
N TRP A 24 13.33 -9.83 -25.97
CA TRP A 24 13.74 -10.39 -24.70
C TRP A 24 14.53 -11.68 -24.95
N ARG A 25 15.85 -11.60 -24.75
CA ARG A 25 16.76 -12.75 -24.75
C ARG A 25 17.07 -13.15 -23.33
N ILE A 26 17.02 -14.45 -23.04
CA ILE A 26 17.41 -14.96 -21.72
C ILE A 26 18.92 -15.16 -21.70
N THR A 27 19.63 -14.47 -20.81
CA THR A 27 21.10 -14.55 -20.68
C THR A 27 21.53 -15.18 -19.36
N LYS A 28 20.60 -15.36 -18.42
CA LYS A 28 20.84 -15.96 -17.11
C LYS A 28 19.84 -17.06 -16.85
N ASP A 29 20.28 -18.13 -16.19
CA ASP A 29 19.41 -19.24 -15.81
C ASP A 29 18.62 -18.95 -14.52
N HIS A 30 18.95 -17.90 -13.76
CA HIS A 30 18.22 -17.51 -12.56
C HIS A 30 18.40 -16.01 -12.26
N TRP A 31 17.62 -15.51 -11.30
CA TRP A 31 17.83 -14.18 -10.70
C TRP A 31 18.91 -14.27 -9.63
N SER A 32 20.03 -13.58 -9.84
CA SER A 32 21.08 -13.48 -8.82
C SER A 32 20.71 -12.48 -7.72
N GLU A 33 21.43 -12.48 -6.60
CA GLU A 33 21.27 -11.46 -5.55
C GLU A 33 21.47 -10.04 -6.10
N ALA A 34 22.39 -9.87 -7.07
CA ALA A 34 22.62 -8.59 -7.73
C ALA A 34 21.43 -8.15 -8.58
N ASP A 35 20.73 -9.09 -9.23
CA ASP A 35 19.51 -8.82 -10.01
C ASP A 35 18.35 -8.43 -9.09
N GLU A 36 18.19 -9.13 -7.96
CA GLU A 36 17.21 -8.76 -6.93
C GLU A 36 17.48 -7.37 -6.36
N ALA A 37 18.74 -7.06 -6.03
CA ALA A 37 19.13 -5.74 -5.56
C ALA A 37 18.92 -4.65 -6.62
N GLY A 38 19.16 -4.96 -7.90
CA GLY A 38 18.89 -4.06 -9.01
C GLY A 38 17.40 -3.79 -9.22
N PHE A 39 16.56 -4.82 -9.09
CA PHE A 39 15.11 -4.67 -9.11
C PHE A 39 14.63 -3.79 -7.94
N SER A 40 15.17 -4.00 -6.73
CA SER A 40 14.86 -3.14 -5.59
C SER A 40 15.24 -1.68 -5.86
N ARG A 41 16.42 -1.39 -6.41
CA ARG A 41 16.81 -0.02 -6.78
C ARG A 41 15.89 0.59 -7.84
N PHE A 42 15.49 -0.19 -8.83
CA PHE A 42 14.54 0.25 -9.86
C PHE A 42 13.19 0.64 -9.24
N VAL A 43 12.59 -0.23 -8.43
CA VAL A 43 11.30 0.07 -7.76
C VAL A 43 11.43 1.26 -6.81
N GLN A 44 12.53 1.36 -6.07
CA GLN A 44 12.78 2.49 -5.18
C GLN A 44 12.86 3.81 -5.93
N ALA A 45 13.62 3.88 -7.02
CA ALA A 45 13.77 5.09 -7.80
C ALA A 45 12.41 5.57 -8.35
N ILE A 46 11.59 4.65 -8.87
CA ILE A 46 10.23 4.97 -9.32
C ILE A 46 9.37 5.50 -8.17
N GLY A 47 9.39 4.84 -7.02
CA GLY A 47 8.62 5.23 -5.85
C GLY A 47 9.07 6.55 -5.20
N GLU A 48 10.34 6.93 -5.33
CA GLU A 48 10.86 8.21 -4.85
C GLU A 48 10.69 9.36 -5.84
N SER A 49 10.35 9.07 -7.11
CA SER A 49 10.01 10.09 -8.11
C SER A 49 8.65 10.76 -7.83
N ASN A 50 8.37 11.85 -8.55
CA ASN A 50 7.08 12.56 -8.47
C ASN A 50 6.04 12.05 -9.49
N CYS A 51 6.27 10.90 -10.12
CA CYS A 51 5.31 10.33 -11.06
C CYS A 51 3.98 9.98 -10.38
N SER A 52 2.87 10.12 -11.11
CA SER A 52 1.51 10.04 -10.55
C SER A 52 0.58 9.07 -11.30
N SER A 53 1.09 8.37 -12.31
CA SER A 53 0.36 7.38 -13.11
C SER A 53 1.33 6.32 -13.63
N SER A 54 0.85 5.14 -13.99
CA SER A 54 1.71 4.05 -14.53
C SER A 54 2.55 4.53 -15.70
N GLN A 55 1.93 5.28 -16.62
CA GLN A 55 2.59 5.87 -17.79
C GLN A 55 3.63 6.92 -17.42
N SER A 56 3.30 7.86 -16.53
CA SER A 56 4.27 8.90 -16.11
C SER A 56 5.45 8.28 -15.36
N CYS A 57 5.21 7.24 -14.56
CA CYS A 57 6.25 6.51 -13.85
C CYS A 57 7.18 5.76 -14.80
N LEU A 58 6.63 5.07 -15.80
CA LEU A 58 7.44 4.39 -16.81
C LEU A 58 8.24 5.36 -17.71
N ARG A 59 7.79 6.61 -17.85
CA ARG A 59 8.48 7.66 -18.62
C ARG A 59 9.42 8.52 -17.78
N ASP A 60 9.35 8.40 -16.46
CA ASP A 60 10.14 9.22 -15.53
C ASP A 60 11.65 8.94 -15.71
N PRO A 61 12.52 9.94 -15.55
CA PRO A 61 13.98 9.74 -15.52
C PRO A 61 14.45 8.65 -14.54
N ALA A 62 13.69 8.38 -13.49
CA ALA A 62 13.93 7.29 -12.55
C ALA A 62 13.87 5.89 -13.20
N ASN A 63 13.17 5.72 -14.34
CA ASN A 63 13.25 4.53 -15.16
C ASN A 63 14.49 4.61 -16.08
N PRO A 64 15.53 3.79 -15.85
CA PRO A 64 16.73 3.80 -16.71
C PRO A 64 16.45 3.27 -18.12
N PHE A 65 15.32 2.58 -18.32
CA PHE A 65 14.94 1.95 -19.58
C PHE A 65 13.90 2.76 -20.38
N ARG A 66 13.50 3.95 -19.91
CA ARG A 66 12.42 4.75 -20.52
C ARG A 66 12.62 5.06 -22.01
N ASP A 67 13.87 5.18 -22.44
CA ASP A 67 14.21 5.60 -23.80
C ASP A 67 14.21 4.43 -24.81
N SER A 68 14.18 3.17 -24.34
CA SER A 68 14.23 1.99 -25.22
C SER A 68 12.89 1.52 -25.77
N ASP A 69 11.75 2.00 -25.26
CA ASP A 69 10.44 1.36 -25.56
C ASP A 69 9.27 2.36 -25.64
N LYS A 70 9.48 3.51 -26.27
CA LYS A 70 8.54 4.66 -26.22
C LYS A 70 7.06 4.31 -26.51
N HIS A 71 6.79 3.38 -27.44
CA HIS A 71 5.43 2.92 -27.78
C HIS A 71 4.86 1.84 -26.83
N PHE A 72 5.69 1.19 -26.03
CA PHE A 72 5.25 0.23 -25.01
C PHE A 72 4.72 0.95 -23.76
N LEU A 73 5.21 2.15 -23.46
CA LEU A 73 4.94 2.84 -22.19
C LEU A 73 3.50 3.41 -22.07
N ASP A 74 2.66 3.28 -23.09
CA ASP A 74 1.21 3.53 -23.03
C ASP A 74 0.50 2.33 -22.36
N ILE A 75 0.76 2.15 -21.06
CA ILE A 75 0.20 1.08 -20.25
C ILE A 75 -0.42 1.66 -19.00
N ASP A 76 -1.69 1.31 -18.81
CA ASP A 76 -2.44 1.58 -17.61
C ASP A 76 -2.55 0.31 -16.77
N THR A 77 -2.33 0.44 -15.46
CA THR A 77 -2.37 -0.69 -14.52
C THR A 77 -3.16 -0.37 -13.28
N ASP A 78 -3.91 -1.36 -12.80
CA ASP A 78 -4.43 -1.40 -11.44
C ASP A 78 -3.39 -1.96 -10.44
N CYS A 79 -3.79 -2.06 -9.18
CA CYS A 79 -2.97 -2.48 -8.05
C CYS A 79 -2.27 -3.82 -8.26
N ALA A 80 -2.98 -4.80 -8.83
CA ALA A 80 -2.44 -6.15 -9.06
C ALA A 80 -1.43 -6.14 -10.20
N LYS A 81 -1.76 -5.48 -11.31
CA LYS A 81 -0.92 -5.44 -12.52
C LYS A 81 0.35 -4.66 -12.31
N TRP A 82 0.36 -3.62 -11.47
CA TRP A 82 1.53 -2.77 -11.26
C TRP A 82 2.77 -3.54 -10.76
N ALA A 83 2.59 -4.42 -9.78
CA ALA A 83 3.70 -5.23 -9.26
C ALA A 83 4.27 -6.18 -10.33
N TYR A 84 3.40 -6.84 -11.10
CA TYR A 84 3.80 -7.72 -12.18
C TYR A 84 4.44 -6.97 -13.35
N LEU A 85 3.91 -5.79 -13.71
CA LEU A 85 4.48 -4.92 -14.74
C LEU A 85 5.92 -4.58 -14.40
N LEU A 86 6.18 -4.04 -13.20
CA LEU A 86 7.53 -3.66 -12.79
C LEU A 86 8.49 -4.85 -12.79
N ARG A 87 8.05 -6.00 -12.27
CA ARG A 87 8.90 -7.20 -12.19
C ARG A 87 9.17 -7.81 -13.57
N GLY A 88 8.13 -7.99 -14.40
CA GLY A 88 8.25 -8.54 -15.74
C GLY A 88 9.02 -7.62 -16.69
N TYR A 89 8.80 -6.31 -16.60
CA TYR A 89 9.55 -5.31 -17.35
C TYR A 89 11.04 -5.34 -16.97
N TYR A 90 11.36 -5.37 -15.67
CA TYR A 90 12.74 -5.49 -15.23
C TYR A 90 13.37 -6.82 -15.70
N ALA A 91 12.62 -7.91 -15.67
CA ALA A 91 13.07 -9.23 -16.15
C ALA A 91 13.47 -9.18 -17.62
N TRP A 92 12.60 -8.59 -18.45
CA TRP A 92 12.86 -8.37 -19.87
C TRP A 92 14.13 -7.56 -20.07
N LYS A 93 14.25 -6.41 -19.40
CA LYS A 93 15.38 -5.48 -19.58
C LYS A 93 16.73 -6.01 -19.12
N ASN A 94 16.74 -7.08 -18.33
CA ASN A 94 17.96 -7.67 -17.79
C ASN A 94 18.19 -9.12 -18.24
N GLY A 95 17.41 -9.61 -19.22
CA GLY A 95 17.56 -10.95 -19.77
C GLY A 95 17.33 -12.09 -18.77
N LEU A 96 16.41 -11.87 -17.82
CA LEU A 96 16.15 -12.80 -16.72
C LEU A 96 15.00 -13.75 -17.06
N PRO A 97 15.01 -14.99 -16.52
CA PRO A 97 13.90 -15.92 -16.71
C PRO A 97 12.67 -15.43 -15.95
N PHE A 98 11.50 -15.53 -16.59
CA PHE A 98 10.25 -15.11 -15.97
C PHE A 98 9.08 -16.02 -16.34
N SER A 99 8.23 -16.26 -15.36
CA SER A 99 6.97 -17.00 -15.53
C SER A 99 6.04 -16.62 -14.39
N PHE A 100 4.74 -16.76 -14.62
CA PHE A 100 3.71 -16.33 -13.71
C PHE A 100 2.54 -17.32 -13.72
N VAL A 101 1.74 -17.33 -12.66
CA VAL A 101 0.48 -18.08 -12.60
C VAL A 101 -0.53 -17.36 -13.49
N ASP A 102 -0.98 -18.02 -14.56
CA ASP A 102 -1.96 -17.51 -15.53
C ASP A 102 -3.36 -18.12 -15.32
N GLY A 103 -3.50 -19.06 -14.39
CA GLY A 103 -4.79 -19.61 -14.01
C GLY A 103 -4.89 -19.93 -12.53
N VAL A 104 -5.96 -19.44 -11.89
CA VAL A 104 -6.33 -19.75 -10.51
C VAL A 104 -7.74 -20.32 -10.45
N THR A 105 -8.02 -21.12 -9.42
CA THR A 105 -9.38 -21.58 -9.13
C THR A 105 -9.68 -21.39 -7.64
N GLY A 106 -10.88 -20.90 -7.33
CA GLY A 106 -11.35 -20.63 -5.97
C GLY A 106 -12.81 -21.03 -5.78
N ALA A 107 -13.30 -20.95 -4.55
CA ALA A 107 -14.72 -21.16 -4.26
C ALA A 107 -15.49 -19.84 -4.41
N GLY A 108 -16.49 -19.76 -5.29
CA GLY A 108 -17.24 -18.54 -5.52
C GLY A 108 -16.41 -17.45 -6.18
N ASP A 109 -16.55 -16.19 -5.73
CA ASP A 109 -15.75 -15.07 -6.20
C ASP A 109 -14.29 -15.21 -5.75
N GLU A 110 -13.37 -15.47 -6.69
CA GLU A 110 -11.96 -15.71 -6.39
C GLU A 110 -11.24 -14.51 -5.73
N LYS A 111 -11.78 -13.29 -5.85
CA LYS A 111 -11.20 -12.11 -5.18
C LYS A 111 -11.62 -12.03 -3.72
N HIS A 112 -12.87 -12.40 -3.41
CA HIS A 112 -13.52 -12.13 -2.13
C HIS A 112 -13.95 -13.38 -1.32
N SER A 113 -13.63 -14.58 -1.80
CA SER A 113 -13.99 -15.87 -1.16
C SER A 113 -13.42 -16.08 0.24
N SER A 114 -14.15 -16.72 1.15
CA SER A 114 -13.58 -17.15 2.45
C SER A 114 -12.52 -18.26 2.35
N ALA A 115 -12.30 -18.82 1.16
CA ALA A 115 -11.24 -19.78 0.86
C ALA A 115 -10.08 -19.13 0.08
N GLY A 116 -8.90 -19.75 0.16
CA GLY A 116 -7.77 -19.40 -0.70
C GLY A 116 -7.92 -20.03 -2.07
N ASN A 117 -7.41 -19.33 -3.08
CA ASN A 117 -7.33 -19.83 -4.44
C ASN A 117 -6.17 -20.82 -4.58
N ARG A 118 -6.34 -21.74 -5.53
CA ARG A 118 -5.33 -22.69 -5.94
C ARG A 118 -4.82 -22.31 -7.33
N PRO A 119 -3.51 -22.10 -7.52
CA PRO A 119 -2.91 -22.03 -8.84
C PRO A 119 -3.13 -23.33 -9.62
N THR A 120 -3.44 -23.20 -10.91
CA THR A 120 -3.78 -24.33 -11.80
C THR A 120 -2.84 -24.46 -12.98
N SER A 121 -2.29 -23.35 -13.45
CA SER A 121 -1.41 -23.27 -14.61
C SER A 121 -0.38 -22.15 -14.42
N ARG A 122 0.68 -22.22 -15.22
CA ARG A 122 1.73 -21.21 -15.29
C ARG A 122 2.12 -20.95 -16.73
N ARG A 123 2.20 -19.68 -17.09
CA ARG A 123 2.80 -19.19 -18.33
C ARG A 123 4.29 -18.93 -18.13
N ALA A 124 5.14 -19.48 -19.01
CA ALA A 124 6.59 -19.29 -18.95
C ALA A 124 7.19 -18.71 -20.23
N PHE A 125 7.88 -17.58 -20.12
CA PHE A 125 8.56 -16.92 -21.23
C PHE A 125 9.93 -17.59 -21.45
N VAL A 126 9.97 -18.54 -22.38
CA VAL A 126 11.18 -19.30 -22.77
C VAL A 126 11.58 -18.90 -24.19
N ASP A 127 12.87 -18.63 -24.40
CA ASP A 127 13.41 -18.34 -25.72
C ASP A 127 13.66 -19.67 -26.45
N HIS A 128 13.13 -19.83 -27.66
CA HIS A 128 13.30 -21.02 -28.50
C HIS A 128 14.26 -20.81 -29.68
N GLY A 129 15.02 -19.71 -29.68
CA GLY A 129 16.04 -19.36 -30.68
C GLY A 129 15.73 -18.03 -31.38
N GLU A 130 14.45 -17.68 -31.48
CA GLU A 130 13.97 -16.48 -32.17
C GLU A 130 13.96 -15.23 -31.27
N GLY A 131 14.06 -15.41 -29.95
CA GLY A 131 13.85 -14.35 -28.97
C GLY A 131 12.38 -14.23 -28.61
N ILE A 132 12.11 -13.70 -27.43
CA ILE A 132 10.74 -13.48 -26.95
C ILE A 132 10.37 -12.03 -27.29
N GLY A 133 9.20 -11.78 -27.85
CA GLY A 133 8.71 -10.40 -28.03
C GLY A 133 8.44 -9.77 -26.66
N GLY A 134 9.33 -8.91 -26.17
CA GLY A 134 9.31 -8.42 -24.80
C GLY A 134 8.08 -7.56 -24.49
N ALA A 135 7.78 -6.60 -25.37
CA ALA A 135 6.58 -5.76 -25.24
C ALA A 135 5.28 -6.60 -25.27
N SER A 136 5.18 -7.58 -26.17
CA SER A 136 4.03 -8.50 -26.23
C SER A 136 3.94 -9.40 -25.01
N ALA A 137 5.07 -9.91 -24.50
CA ALA A 137 5.11 -10.78 -23.32
C ALA A 137 4.69 -10.03 -22.04
N VAL A 138 5.14 -8.79 -21.84
CA VAL A 138 4.72 -8.00 -20.69
C VAL A 138 3.25 -7.57 -20.81
N ARG A 139 2.74 -7.30 -22.03
CA ARG A 139 1.31 -7.07 -22.26
C ARG A 139 0.46 -8.32 -21.97
N GLU A 140 0.91 -9.48 -22.41
CA GLU A 140 0.30 -10.78 -22.09
C GLU A 140 0.22 -10.97 -20.57
N LEU A 141 1.33 -10.73 -19.86
CA LEU A 141 1.40 -10.81 -18.40
C LEU A 141 0.34 -9.93 -17.72
N ILE A 142 0.32 -8.63 -18.01
CA ILE A 142 -0.61 -7.71 -17.32
C ILE A 142 -2.08 -7.92 -17.73
N SER A 143 -2.34 -8.53 -18.89
CA SER A 143 -3.69 -8.89 -19.31
C SER A 143 -4.24 -10.14 -18.60
N SER A 144 -3.35 -10.98 -18.07
CA SER A 144 -3.70 -12.28 -17.48
C SER A 144 -3.77 -12.29 -15.95
N VAL A 145 -3.12 -11.33 -15.28
CA VAL A 145 -3.06 -11.26 -13.81
C VAL A 145 -4.09 -10.32 -13.21
N PHE A 146 -4.58 -10.67 -12.04
CA PHE A 146 -5.51 -9.88 -11.24
C PHE A 146 -5.29 -10.15 -9.74
N SER A 147 -6.02 -9.47 -8.86
CA SER A 147 -5.83 -9.55 -7.40
C SER A 147 -5.99 -10.97 -6.81
N ALA A 148 -6.76 -11.85 -7.48
CA ALA A 148 -6.94 -13.24 -7.05
C ALA A 148 -5.65 -14.08 -7.13
N ASN A 149 -4.67 -13.69 -7.96
CA ASN A 149 -3.35 -14.33 -8.04
C ASN A 149 -2.57 -14.25 -6.72
N PHE A 150 -2.90 -13.27 -5.86
CA PHE A 150 -2.27 -13.06 -4.56
C PHE A 150 -2.96 -13.83 -3.43
N ARG A 151 -4.21 -14.27 -3.63
CA ARG A 151 -5.06 -14.93 -2.63
C ARG A 151 -4.80 -16.43 -2.52
N THR A 152 -3.55 -16.84 -2.33
CA THR A 152 -3.17 -18.26 -2.26
C THR A 152 -2.74 -18.63 -0.85
N ASP A 153 -2.98 -19.87 -0.43
CA ASP A 153 -2.48 -20.39 0.84
C ASP A 153 -0.95 -20.28 0.90
N ALA A 154 -0.44 -19.50 1.86
CA ALA A 154 0.98 -19.23 2.04
C ALA A 154 1.79 -20.47 2.45
N ALA A 155 1.15 -21.46 3.10
CA ALA A 155 1.81 -22.68 3.53
C ALA A 155 1.91 -23.72 2.41
N ARG A 156 1.14 -23.56 1.33
CA ARG A 156 1.08 -24.52 0.24
C ARG A 156 2.42 -24.63 -0.49
N GLY A 157 2.90 -25.87 -0.65
CA GLY A 157 4.17 -26.19 -1.30
C GLY A 157 4.09 -27.28 -2.37
N ASP A 158 2.88 -27.63 -2.81
CA ASP A 158 2.59 -28.69 -3.77
C ASP A 158 1.83 -28.17 -5.00
N GLY A 159 1.80 -28.97 -6.07
CA GLY A 159 1.13 -28.61 -7.32
C GLY A 159 1.78 -27.44 -8.05
N VAL A 160 0.98 -26.62 -8.73
CA VAL A 160 1.44 -25.34 -9.28
C VAL A 160 1.65 -24.37 -8.12
N LEU A 161 2.89 -23.89 -7.97
CA LEU A 161 3.25 -22.96 -6.90
C LEU A 161 2.79 -21.54 -7.24
N ALA A 162 2.40 -20.80 -6.21
CA ALA A 162 2.10 -19.37 -6.35
C ALA A 162 3.36 -18.57 -6.71
N ASP A 163 3.18 -17.43 -7.37
CA ASP A 163 4.28 -16.54 -7.77
C ASP A 163 5.00 -15.89 -6.58
N PHE A 164 4.38 -15.94 -5.40
CA PHE A 164 4.88 -15.33 -4.17
C PHE A 164 5.12 -16.38 -3.08
N TYR A 165 5.97 -16.02 -2.13
CA TYR A 165 6.12 -16.70 -0.85
C TYR A 165 5.96 -15.69 0.30
N ALA A 166 5.61 -16.20 1.48
CA ALA A 166 5.55 -15.41 2.69
C ALA A 166 6.98 -15.24 3.25
N PRO A 167 7.52 -14.02 3.29
CA PRO A 167 8.86 -13.77 3.79
C PRO A 167 8.87 -13.63 5.31
N ARG A 168 10.04 -13.86 5.90
CA ARG A 168 10.38 -13.42 7.24
C ARG A 168 10.38 -11.88 7.30
N ILE A 169 9.83 -11.33 8.36
CA ILE A 169 9.81 -9.91 8.68
C ILE A 169 11.16 -9.56 9.28
N ALA A 170 12.09 -9.12 8.44
CA ALA A 170 13.43 -8.72 8.86
C ALA A 170 14.04 -7.69 7.89
N PRO A 171 14.98 -6.85 8.37
CA PRO A 171 15.73 -5.94 7.52
C PRO A 171 16.41 -6.68 6.37
N GLY A 172 16.33 -6.14 5.16
CA GLY A 172 16.91 -6.74 3.94
C GLY A 172 16.07 -7.87 3.31
N VAL A 173 15.17 -8.49 4.07
CA VAL A 173 14.20 -9.47 3.56
C VAL A 173 12.98 -8.74 3.00
N ILE A 174 12.37 -7.85 3.80
CA ILE A 174 11.37 -6.91 3.31
C ILE A 174 12.12 -5.72 2.70
N ARG A 175 11.89 -5.46 1.42
CA ARG A 175 12.69 -4.51 0.63
C ARG A 175 11.87 -3.93 -0.52
N PRO A 176 12.35 -2.87 -1.20
CA PRO A 176 11.70 -2.39 -2.41
C PRO A 176 11.48 -3.55 -3.39
N GLY A 177 10.25 -3.70 -3.89
CA GLY A 177 9.82 -4.85 -4.69
C GLY A 177 9.04 -5.92 -3.93
N THR A 178 9.06 -5.93 -2.59
CA THR A 178 8.12 -6.73 -1.78
C THR A 178 6.69 -6.27 -2.05
N VAL A 179 5.78 -7.22 -2.23
CA VAL A 179 4.36 -6.95 -2.45
C VAL A 179 3.61 -7.01 -1.11
N ILE A 180 2.58 -6.18 -0.99
CA ILE A 180 1.61 -6.19 0.10
C ILE A 180 0.27 -6.60 -0.48
N TYR A 181 -0.45 -7.51 0.15
CA TYR A 181 -1.78 -7.92 -0.27
C TYR A 181 -2.73 -7.99 0.93
N ASP A 182 -3.96 -7.50 0.80
CA ASP A 182 -5.01 -7.79 1.78
C ASP A 182 -6.23 -8.47 1.14
N THR A 183 -7.05 -9.12 1.97
CA THR A 183 -8.14 -9.97 1.49
C THR A 183 -9.32 -9.22 0.86
N ASN A 184 -9.26 -7.89 0.80
CA ASN A 184 -10.19 -7.03 0.07
C ASN A 184 -9.71 -6.75 -1.36
N ALA A 185 -8.84 -7.60 -1.91
CA ALA A 185 -8.33 -7.48 -3.28
C ALA A 185 -7.43 -6.26 -3.54
N HIS A 186 -6.82 -5.71 -2.49
CA HIS A 186 -5.90 -4.58 -2.59
C HIS A 186 -4.44 -5.06 -2.59
N VAL A 187 -3.64 -4.49 -3.49
CA VAL A 187 -2.22 -4.83 -3.69
C VAL A 187 -1.38 -3.54 -3.64
N GLY A 188 -0.30 -3.55 -2.88
CA GLY A 188 0.72 -2.49 -2.90
C GLY A 188 2.10 -3.06 -3.19
N ILE A 189 3.04 -2.23 -3.63
CA ILE A 189 4.44 -2.63 -3.77
C ILE A 189 5.34 -1.72 -2.93
N VAL A 190 6.14 -2.30 -2.06
CA VAL A 190 7.11 -1.59 -1.24
C VAL A 190 8.12 -0.91 -2.16
N TYR A 191 8.39 0.38 -1.92
CA TYR A 191 9.45 1.11 -2.63
C TYR A 191 10.55 1.62 -1.70
N LYS A 192 10.32 1.64 -0.39
CA LYS A 192 11.31 2.09 0.58
C LYS A 192 11.05 1.47 1.94
N VAL A 193 12.12 1.15 2.66
CA VAL A 193 12.10 0.88 4.10
C VAL A 193 13.11 1.83 4.73
N ASP A 194 12.68 2.66 5.69
CA ASP A 194 13.60 3.58 6.37
C ASP A 194 14.27 2.95 7.59
N PRO A 195 15.30 3.60 8.18
CA PRO A 195 16.02 3.07 9.33
C PRO A 195 15.16 2.81 10.57
N ASP A 196 14.01 3.49 10.70
CA ASP A 196 13.06 3.33 11.81
C ASP A 196 12.06 2.19 11.57
N GLY A 197 12.28 1.41 10.51
CA GLY A 197 11.47 0.26 10.13
C GLY A 197 10.14 0.61 9.46
N ARG A 198 9.93 1.87 9.06
CA ARG A 198 8.71 2.22 8.31
C ARG A 198 8.83 1.72 6.88
N ILE A 199 7.78 1.04 6.44
CA ILE A 199 7.67 0.49 5.09
C ILE A 199 6.78 1.43 4.27
N TYR A 200 7.32 1.99 3.20
CA TYR A 200 6.60 2.84 2.25
C TYR A 200 6.25 2.04 1.01
N TYR A 201 5.05 2.21 0.49
CA TYR A 201 4.55 1.49 -0.68
C TYR A 201 3.93 2.42 -1.72
N MET A 202 3.99 1.98 -2.97
CA MET A 202 3.23 2.52 -4.09
C MET A 202 1.95 1.71 -4.28
N ASP A 203 0.91 2.41 -4.70
CA ASP A 203 -0.43 1.85 -4.89
C ASP A 203 -0.99 2.36 -6.22
N ALA A 204 -1.27 1.43 -7.12
CA ALA A 204 -1.86 1.72 -8.42
C ALA A 204 -3.37 1.52 -8.35
N HIS A 205 -4.12 2.48 -8.88
CA HIS A 205 -5.57 2.51 -8.73
C HIS A 205 -6.27 2.20 -10.06
N PRO A 206 -7.54 1.75 -10.03
CA PRO A 206 -8.33 1.55 -11.26
C PRO A 206 -8.50 2.81 -12.12
N ASP A 207 -8.36 4.00 -11.51
CA ASP A 207 -8.32 5.32 -12.18
C ASP A 207 -6.93 5.65 -12.79
N PHE A 208 -6.02 4.68 -12.81
CA PHE A 208 -4.65 4.72 -13.35
C PHE A 208 -3.68 5.67 -12.64
N THR A 209 -4.08 6.19 -11.47
CA THR A 209 -3.19 6.96 -10.62
C THR A 209 -2.25 6.06 -9.82
N ILE A 210 -1.07 6.59 -9.50
CA ILE A 210 -0.09 5.97 -8.60
C ILE A 210 0.07 6.87 -7.37
N THR A 211 -0.29 6.34 -6.22
CA THR A 211 -0.18 7.02 -4.92
C THR A 211 0.90 6.37 -4.06
N ARG A 212 1.33 7.07 -3.00
CA ARG A 212 2.33 6.57 -2.04
C ARG A 212 1.75 6.64 -0.63
N SER A 213 2.13 5.68 0.21
CA SER A 213 1.78 5.71 1.63
C SER A 213 2.69 4.84 2.47
N VAL A 214 2.37 4.71 3.75
CA VAL A 214 3.10 3.90 4.74
C VAL A 214 2.26 2.69 5.12
N TYR A 215 2.85 1.50 5.06
CA TYR A 215 2.21 0.24 5.43
C TYR A 215 1.75 0.24 6.89
N GLY A 216 0.54 -0.28 7.13
CA GLY A 216 -0.09 -0.31 8.45
C GLY A 216 -1.45 -0.98 8.43
N ALA A 217 -2.31 -0.61 9.38
CA ALA A 217 -3.60 -1.25 9.64
C ALA A 217 -4.61 -1.21 8.49
N GLN A 218 -4.41 -0.35 7.50
CA GLN A 218 -5.21 -0.33 6.28
C GLN A 218 -5.11 -1.64 5.47
N PHE A 219 -4.03 -2.39 5.61
CA PHE A 219 -3.88 -3.73 5.03
C PHE A 219 -4.20 -4.79 6.07
N GLY A 220 -5.46 -5.21 6.14
CA GLY A 220 -5.92 -6.14 7.17
C GLY A 220 -5.11 -7.45 7.26
N GLN A 221 -4.91 -7.94 8.48
CA GLN A 221 -4.34 -9.28 8.71
C GLN A 221 -5.28 -10.35 8.16
N SER A 222 -4.69 -11.46 7.70
CA SER A 222 -5.44 -12.60 7.19
C SER A 222 -4.84 -13.91 7.71
N PRO A 223 -5.60 -15.01 7.77
CA PRO A 223 -5.03 -16.34 7.99
C PRO A 223 -4.19 -16.79 6.78
N ALA A 224 -3.19 -17.63 7.02
CA ALA A 224 -2.27 -18.14 5.99
C ALA A 224 -2.98 -18.71 4.74
N LYS A 225 -4.13 -19.37 4.94
CA LYS A 225 -4.95 -19.93 3.87
C LYS A 225 -5.41 -18.91 2.82
N LEU A 226 -5.46 -17.61 3.16
CA LEU A 226 -5.85 -16.52 2.25
C LEU A 226 -4.64 -15.75 1.72
N GLY A 227 -3.48 -15.91 2.37
CA GLY A 227 -2.19 -15.36 1.92
C GLY A 227 -2.04 -13.85 2.03
N GLY A 228 -2.93 -13.10 2.68
CA GLY A 228 -2.77 -11.65 2.89
C GLY A 228 -1.60 -11.31 3.81
N GLY A 229 -0.87 -10.25 3.47
CA GLY A 229 0.29 -9.73 4.19
C GLY A 229 1.41 -9.34 3.24
N LEU A 230 2.65 -9.36 3.76
CA LEU A 230 3.87 -9.11 2.98
C LEU A 230 4.23 -10.37 2.18
N LYS A 231 4.68 -10.18 0.93
CA LYS A 231 4.93 -11.23 -0.06
C LYS A 231 6.17 -10.91 -0.89
N ASN A 232 7.13 -11.83 -0.94
CA ASN A 232 8.28 -11.73 -1.85
C ASN A 232 8.08 -12.62 -3.08
N TRP A 233 8.70 -12.23 -4.20
CA TRP A 233 8.69 -12.99 -5.45
C TRP A 233 9.40 -14.33 -5.28
N ARG A 234 8.75 -15.43 -5.66
CA ARG A 234 9.33 -16.76 -5.59
C ARG A 234 10.52 -16.87 -6.55
N PRO A 235 11.70 -17.34 -6.10
CA PRO A 235 12.84 -17.52 -6.97
C PRO A 235 12.53 -18.43 -8.17
N LEU A 236 12.96 -18.01 -9.35
CA LEU A 236 12.77 -18.72 -10.61
C LEU A 236 14.11 -19.16 -11.19
N LYS A 237 14.14 -20.39 -11.71
CA LYS A 237 15.30 -20.94 -12.42
C LYS A 237 14.88 -21.59 -13.74
N LEU A 238 15.55 -21.22 -14.82
CA LEU A 238 15.51 -21.93 -16.09
C LEU A 238 16.42 -23.16 -16.00
N VAL A 239 15.86 -24.35 -16.23
CA VAL A 239 16.61 -25.62 -16.19
C VAL A 239 16.54 -26.33 -17.53
N GLY A 240 17.64 -26.96 -17.93
CA GLY A 240 17.72 -27.72 -19.18
C GLY A 240 17.76 -26.86 -20.46
N ALA A 241 18.06 -25.56 -20.33
CA ALA A 241 18.35 -24.71 -21.49
C ALA A 241 19.76 -24.97 -22.02
N GLN A 242 19.96 -24.67 -23.30
CA GLN A 242 21.25 -24.77 -23.99
C GLN A 242 21.79 -23.37 -24.31
N ASP A 243 23.09 -23.16 -24.16
CA ASP A 243 23.75 -21.94 -24.61
C ASP A 243 23.84 -21.95 -26.15
N ASP A 244 23.41 -20.88 -26.81
CA ASP A 244 23.49 -20.72 -28.27
C ASP A 244 24.90 -20.37 -28.80
N GLY A 245 25.89 -20.28 -27.90
CA GLY A 245 27.27 -19.87 -28.20
C GLY A 245 27.44 -18.36 -28.32
N LYS A 246 26.37 -17.57 -28.13
CA LYS A 246 26.36 -16.11 -28.13
C LYS A 246 25.98 -15.54 -26.76
N GLY A 247 25.87 -16.39 -25.74
CA GLY A 247 25.49 -16.01 -24.38
C GLY A 247 23.98 -15.94 -24.16
N HIS A 248 23.16 -16.53 -25.04
CA HIS A 248 21.72 -16.69 -24.80
C HIS A 248 21.38 -18.14 -24.45
N LEU A 249 20.42 -18.30 -23.55
CA LEU A 249 19.90 -19.59 -23.12
C LEU A 249 18.60 -19.91 -23.86
N ILE A 250 18.62 -21.02 -24.59
CA ILE A 250 17.54 -21.46 -25.48
C ILE A 250 16.91 -22.75 -24.96
N GLY A 251 15.58 -22.81 -24.98
CA GLY A 251 14.77 -23.95 -24.55
C GLY A 251 14.75 -24.14 -23.03
N GLY A 252 14.54 -25.38 -22.60
CA GLY A 252 14.41 -25.72 -21.18
C GLY A 252 13.03 -25.42 -20.60
N ARG A 253 12.95 -25.38 -19.27
CA ARG A 253 11.73 -25.09 -18.51
C ARG A 253 12.02 -24.20 -17.30
N ILE A 254 11.14 -23.26 -16.99
CA ILE A 254 11.27 -22.44 -15.79
C ILE A 254 10.60 -23.17 -14.61
N VAL A 255 11.34 -23.32 -13.51
CA VAL A 255 10.89 -23.90 -12.25
C VAL A 255 10.91 -22.84 -11.16
N ALA A 256 9.95 -22.92 -10.24
CA ALA A 256 9.87 -22.05 -9.09
C ALA A 256 10.32 -22.80 -7.82
N ALA A 257 11.08 -22.13 -6.95
CA ALA A 257 11.58 -22.73 -5.71
C ALA A 257 10.42 -23.06 -4.75
N LYS A 258 10.46 -24.22 -4.11
CA LYS A 258 9.52 -24.61 -3.04
C LYS A 258 9.80 -23.83 -1.76
N ASN A 259 8.83 -23.76 -0.85
CA ASN A 259 9.00 -23.05 0.42
C ASN A 259 10.23 -23.54 1.23
N GLY A 260 10.47 -24.85 1.25
CA GLY A 260 11.65 -25.42 1.94
C GLY A 260 13.00 -25.14 1.27
N GLU A 261 13.02 -24.57 0.07
CA GLU A 261 14.22 -24.18 -0.67
C GLU A 261 14.52 -22.67 -0.52
N ILE A 262 13.65 -21.93 0.17
CA ILE A 262 13.74 -20.47 0.32
C ILE A 262 14.14 -20.14 1.75
N ALA A 263 15.36 -19.62 1.91
CA ALA A 263 15.99 -19.41 3.23
C ALA A 263 15.22 -18.44 4.14
N ASP A 264 14.52 -17.47 3.57
CA ASP A 264 13.75 -16.45 4.28
C ASP A 264 12.24 -16.68 4.23
N PHE A 265 11.78 -17.88 3.84
CA PHE A 265 10.36 -18.24 3.97
C PHE A 265 9.95 -18.33 5.45
N SER A 266 8.83 -17.71 5.80
CA SER A 266 8.29 -17.74 7.16
C SER A 266 6.77 -17.59 7.15
N LEU A 267 6.12 -18.28 8.10
CA LEU A 267 4.69 -18.12 8.37
C LEU A 267 4.42 -17.18 9.56
N GLU A 268 5.44 -16.52 10.11
CA GLU A 268 5.32 -15.74 11.37
C GLU A 268 4.27 -14.63 11.30
N GLN A 269 4.08 -13.99 10.14
CA GLN A 269 3.04 -12.96 9.98
C GLN A 269 1.62 -13.52 10.17
N TYR A 270 1.44 -14.83 10.05
CA TYR A 270 0.17 -15.53 10.23
C TYR A 270 0.07 -16.25 11.57
N SER A 271 1.16 -16.82 12.06
CA SER A 271 1.18 -17.63 13.29
C SER A 271 1.58 -16.83 14.53
N GLY A 272 2.17 -15.65 14.36
CA GLY A 272 2.89 -14.96 15.42
C GLY A 272 4.31 -15.50 15.60
N THR A 273 5.04 -14.89 16.53
CA THR A 273 6.40 -15.30 16.93
C THR A 273 6.38 -16.40 18.00
N GLU A 274 5.26 -16.54 18.71
CA GLU A 274 5.11 -17.50 19.79
C GLU A 274 4.52 -18.83 19.31
N PRO A 275 5.19 -19.97 19.55
CA PRO A 275 4.64 -21.28 19.25
C PRO A 275 3.36 -21.57 20.05
N HIS A 276 2.47 -22.40 19.48
CA HIS A 276 1.30 -22.97 20.16
C HIS A 276 0.25 -21.98 20.72
N SER A 277 0.31 -20.70 20.37
CA SER A 277 -0.75 -19.76 20.71
C SER A 277 -2.01 -20.02 19.88
N LYS A 278 -3.21 -19.96 20.49
CA LYS A 278 -4.49 -20.08 19.78
C LYS A 278 -4.76 -18.91 18.83
N LYS A 279 -4.15 -17.76 19.09
CA LYS A 279 -4.19 -16.56 18.24
C LYS A 279 -2.77 -16.08 17.97
N PRO A 280 -2.49 -15.46 16.82
CA PRO A 280 -1.16 -14.91 16.54
C PRO A 280 -0.78 -13.92 17.63
N ARG A 281 0.38 -14.15 18.27
CA ARG A 281 0.98 -13.24 19.25
C ARG A 281 2.33 -12.81 18.71
N PHE A 282 2.58 -11.51 18.74
CA PHE A 282 3.81 -10.92 18.23
C PHE A 282 4.58 -10.35 19.39
N ILE A 283 5.75 -10.94 19.66
CA ILE A 283 6.61 -10.57 20.77
C ILE A 283 7.96 -10.13 20.22
N TRP A 284 8.44 -8.99 20.70
CA TRP A 284 9.81 -8.53 20.48
C TRP A 284 10.44 -8.19 21.81
N ASP A 285 11.61 -8.76 22.10
CA ASP A 285 12.36 -8.54 23.35
C ASP A 285 11.50 -8.72 24.63
N GLY A 286 10.66 -9.75 24.64
CA GLY A 286 9.77 -10.08 25.77
C GLY A 286 8.49 -9.26 25.85
N GLU A 287 8.28 -8.28 24.97
CA GLU A 287 7.08 -7.45 24.94
C GLU A 287 6.12 -7.85 23.83
N GLU A 288 4.87 -8.11 24.20
CA GLU A 288 3.79 -8.34 23.25
C GLU A 288 3.28 -7.03 22.66
N MET A 289 3.14 -7.01 21.33
CA MET A 289 2.67 -5.85 20.59
C MET A 289 1.72 -6.24 19.46
N GLY A 290 1.00 -5.25 18.93
CA GLY A 290 0.21 -5.43 17.73
C GLY A 290 1.08 -5.75 16.52
N PHE A 291 0.54 -6.48 15.54
CA PHE A 291 1.27 -6.92 14.35
C PHE A 291 2.03 -5.79 13.63
N TYR A 292 1.42 -4.64 13.37
CA TYR A 292 2.09 -3.57 12.62
C TYR A 292 3.21 -2.90 13.45
N ALA A 293 3.04 -2.81 14.77
CA ALA A 293 4.09 -2.37 15.68
C ALA A 293 5.25 -3.37 15.69
N TYR A 294 4.94 -4.67 15.68
CA TYR A 294 5.93 -5.75 15.53
C TYR A 294 6.67 -5.65 14.19
N VAL A 295 5.96 -5.51 13.07
CA VAL A 295 6.57 -5.37 11.75
C VAL A 295 7.57 -4.23 11.76
N ARG A 296 7.16 -3.05 12.23
CA ARG A 296 8.05 -1.90 12.30
C ARG A 296 9.27 -2.14 13.19
N THR A 297 9.06 -2.70 14.37
CA THR A 297 10.14 -2.98 15.34
C THR A 297 11.13 -4.01 14.80
N ALA A 298 10.63 -5.06 14.15
CA ALA A 298 11.47 -6.05 13.49
C ALA A 298 12.26 -5.42 12.33
N MET A 299 11.62 -4.55 11.54
CA MET A 299 12.27 -3.87 10.40
C MET A 299 13.32 -2.82 10.79
N SER A 300 13.28 -2.27 12.01
CA SER A 300 14.37 -1.43 12.54
C SER A 300 15.52 -2.23 13.17
N GLY A 301 15.40 -3.56 13.20
CA GLY A 301 16.33 -4.44 13.91
C GLY A 301 16.24 -4.29 15.44
N GLY A 302 15.06 -3.91 15.96
CA GLY A 302 14.82 -3.67 17.38
C GLY A 302 15.36 -2.34 17.90
N LYS A 303 15.87 -1.48 17.01
CA LYS A 303 16.48 -0.20 17.35
C LYS A 303 15.52 0.95 17.14
N THR A 304 14.25 0.83 17.56
CA THR A 304 13.28 1.92 17.40
C THR A 304 13.26 2.78 18.66
N PRO A 305 14.05 3.86 18.77
CA PRO A 305 13.68 4.91 19.69
C PRO A 305 12.41 5.58 19.16
N PHE A 306 11.32 5.52 19.92
CA PHE A 306 10.11 6.23 19.54
C PHE A 306 10.28 7.70 19.90
N ASN A 307 10.54 8.54 18.89
CA ASN A 307 10.50 9.99 19.05
C ASN A 307 9.08 10.50 18.73
N PRO A 308 8.25 10.84 19.72
CA PRO A 308 6.85 11.19 19.50
C PRO A 308 6.66 12.42 18.58
N LEU A 309 7.60 13.36 18.56
CA LEU A 309 7.54 14.51 17.66
C LEU A 309 7.83 14.11 16.21
N HIS A 310 8.81 13.24 15.99
CA HIS A 310 9.10 12.72 14.65
C HIS A 310 7.89 11.94 14.12
N GLU A 311 7.35 11.04 14.94
CA GLU A 311 6.20 10.20 14.64
C GLU A 311 4.96 10.99 14.25
N LEU A 312 4.65 12.02 15.04
CA LEU A 312 3.56 12.93 14.79
C LEU A 312 3.72 13.66 13.45
N ARG A 313 4.91 14.21 13.18
CA ARG A 313 5.18 14.98 11.94
C ARG A 313 5.07 14.10 10.70
N VAL A 314 5.72 12.93 10.71
CA VAL A 314 5.70 12.00 9.57
C VAL A 314 4.28 11.51 9.30
N THR A 315 3.51 11.19 10.35
CA THR A 315 2.14 10.70 10.19
C THR A 315 1.21 11.79 9.63
N LEU A 316 1.31 13.04 10.10
CA LEU A 316 0.54 14.16 9.55
C LEU A 316 0.87 14.43 8.07
N ARG A 317 2.15 14.34 7.68
CA ARG A 317 2.55 14.46 6.26
C ARG A 317 1.98 13.33 5.41
N GLY A 318 1.97 12.10 5.92
CA GLY A 318 1.33 10.96 5.26
C GLY A 318 -0.16 11.17 5.06
N LEU A 319 -0.89 11.56 6.11
CA LEU A 319 -2.32 11.86 6.03
C LEU A 319 -2.62 13.03 5.08
N CYS A 320 -1.73 14.03 5.02
CA CYS A 320 -1.85 15.11 4.05
C CYS A 320 -1.73 14.60 2.61
N SER A 321 -0.76 13.72 2.33
CA SER A 321 -0.60 13.09 1.01
C SER A 321 -1.86 12.32 0.64
N ASP A 322 -2.38 11.49 1.54
CA ASP A 322 -3.60 10.71 1.33
C ASP A 322 -4.82 11.60 1.01
N LEU A 323 -4.94 12.77 1.65
CA LEU A 323 -6.01 13.73 1.37
C LEU A 323 -5.83 14.44 0.02
N LYS A 324 -4.60 14.79 -0.35
CA LYS A 324 -4.30 15.40 -1.66
C LYS A 324 -4.56 14.42 -2.80
N ASP A 325 -4.20 13.16 -2.62
CA ASP A 325 -4.49 12.09 -3.57
C ASP A 325 -6.01 11.92 -3.74
N ARG A 326 -6.76 11.94 -2.63
CA ARG A 326 -8.23 11.93 -2.69
C ARG A 326 -8.79 13.16 -3.41
N ALA A 327 -8.25 14.34 -3.16
CA ALA A 327 -8.70 15.59 -3.79
C ALA A 327 -8.68 15.47 -5.32
N ALA A 328 -7.62 14.88 -5.88
CA ALA A 328 -7.51 14.67 -7.33
C ALA A 328 -8.65 13.80 -7.90
N THR A 329 -9.01 12.68 -7.23
CA THR A 329 -10.14 11.84 -7.68
C THR A 329 -11.47 12.58 -7.57
N VAL A 330 -11.68 13.35 -6.49
CA VAL A 330 -12.90 14.14 -6.30
C VAL A 330 -13.01 15.24 -7.36
N ASP A 331 -11.93 15.97 -7.62
CA ASP A 331 -11.90 17.02 -8.64
C ASP A 331 -12.13 16.45 -10.04
N LEU A 332 -11.59 15.26 -10.33
CA LEU A 332 -11.87 14.54 -11.57
C LEU A 332 -13.37 14.24 -11.71
N ALA A 333 -14.01 13.70 -10.67
CA ALA A 333 -15.46 13.42 -10.68
C ALA A 333 -16.29 14.69 -10.97
N ILE A 334 -15.94 15.81 -10.32
CA ILE A 334 -16.61 17.09 -10.53
C ILE A 334 -16.37 17.64 -11.94
N SER A 335 -15.15 17.49 -12.48
CA SER A 335 -14.82 17.91 -13.85
C SER A 335 -15.65 17.17 -14.91
N GLN A 336 -15.98 15.91 -14.64
CA GLN A 336 -16.82 15.06 -15.48
C GLN A 336 -18.32 15.21 -15.21
N ARG A 337 -18.70 16.12 -14.30
CA ARG A 337 -20.09 16.45 -13.95
C ARG A 337 -20.93 15.27 -13.45
N VAL A 338 -20.31 14.28 -12.83
CA VAL A 338 -21.02 13.08 -12.32
C VAL A 338 -22.07 13.45 -11.27
N GLN A 339 -21.80 14.49 -10.47
CA GLN A 339 -22.72 15.04 -9.49
C GLN A 339 -24.00 15.66 -10.09
N GLU A 340 -24.05 15.95 -11.39
CA GLU A 340 -25.25 16.48 -12.05
C GLU A 340 -26.23 15.36 -12.44
N ALA A 341 -25.74 14.12 -12.56
CA ALA A 341 -26.57 12.96 -12.89
C ALA A 341 -27.45 12.52 -11.71
N PRO A 342 -28.65 11.97 -11.93
CA PRO A 342 -29.44 11.38 -10.85
C PRO A 342 -28.69 10.20 -10.22
N HIS A 343 -28.81 10.05 -8.89
CA HIS A 343 -28.25 8.88 -8.22
C HIS A 343 -28.97 7.61 -8.70
N PRO A 344 -28.25 6.50 -8.97
CA PRO A 344 -28.85 5.24 -9.41
C PRO A 344 -29.86 4.68 -8.40
N ALA A 345 -30.72 3.76 -8.86
CA ALA A 345 -31.73 3.13 -8.01
C ALA A 345 -31.13 2.22 -6.92
N ARG A 346 -29.92 1.71 -7.16
CA ARG A 346 -29.17 0.83 -6.25
C ARG A 346 -27.69 1.17 -6.30
N LEU A 347 -26.99 0.91 -5.20
CA LEU A 347 -25.53 0.87 -5.20
C LEU A 347 -25.04 -0.35 -5.98
N PRO A 348 -23.79 -0.32 -6.47
CA PRO A 348 -23.13 -1.51 -6.95
C PRO A 348 -23.14 -2.62 -5.89
N SER A 349 -23.08 -3.87 -6.34
CA SER A 349 -23.01 -5.02 -5.42
C SER A 349 -21.83 -4.94 -4.48
N ASN A 350 -20.70 -4.40 -4.96
CA ASN A 350 -19.54 -4.10 -4.13
C ASN A 350 -19.06 -2.69 -4.42
N ILE A 351 -19.10 -1.80 -3.43
CA ILE A 351 -18.67 -0.41 -3.62
C ILE A 351 -17.14 -0.29 -3.72
N PHE A 352 -16.37 -1.33 -3.37
CA PHE A 352 -14.90 -1.32 -3.42
C PHE A 352 -14.31 -1.98 -4.68
N ASP A 353 -15.12 -2.78 -5.39
CA ASP A 353 -14.81 -3.46 -6.66
C ASP A 353 -16.15 -3.68 -7.40
N SER A 354 -16.70 -2.60 -7.91
CA SER A 354 -18.06 -2.47 -8.42
C SER A 354 -18.25 -2.98 -9.84
N GLY A 355 -17.20 -2.88 -10.67
CA GLY A 355 -17.31 -3.05 -12.12
C GLY A 355 -18.23 -2.02 -12.80
N ASP A 356 -18.78 -1.05 -12.07
CA ASP A 356 -19.58 0.06 -12.59
C ASP A 356 -18.65 1.21 -12.97
N ALA A 357 -18.70 1.67 -14.22
CA ALA A 357 -17.72 2.63 -14.73
C ALA A 357 -17.69 3.96 -13.95
N ALA A 358 -18.86 4.48 -13.54
CA ALA A 358 -18.90 5.74 -12.80
C ALA A 358 -18.37 5.55 -11.38
N TRP A 359 -18.69 4.43 -10.75
CA TRP A 359 -18.25 4.12 -9.40
C TRP A 359 -16.75 3.79 -9.35
N GLU A 360 -16.25 2.94 -10.25
CA GLU A 360 -14.82 2.57 -10.35
C GLU A 360 -13.91 3.78 -10.58
N GLN A 361 -14.35 4.75 -11.37
CA GLN A 361 -13.51 5.88 -11.77
C GLN A 361 -13.61 7.09 -10.83
N TYR A 362 -14.77 7.32 -10.21
CA TYR A 362 -15.08 8.61 -9.57
C TYR A 362 -15.48 8.50 -8.09
N ALA A 363 -15.83 7.29 -7.62
CA ALA A 363 -16.10 7.06 -6.21
C ALA A 363 -14.79 6.94 -5.43
N THR A 364 -14.82 7.23 -4.12
CA THR A 364 -13.64 7.13 -3.25
C THR A 364 -13.76 6.17 -2.06
N PRO A 365 -14.57 5.09 -2.07
CA PRO A 365 -14.87 4.34 -0.84
C PRO A 365 -13.64 3.65 -0.24
N ALA A 366 -12.75 3.09 -1.08
CA ALA A 366 -11.52 2.47 -0.61
C ALA A 366 -10.52 3.48 -0.04
N ARG A 367 -10.37 4.64 -0.72
CA ARG A 367 -9.52 5.76 -0.28
C ARG A 367 -10.01 6.35 1.03
N ASP A 368 -11.32 6.56 1.15
CA ASP A 368 -11.96 7.15 2.32
C ASP A 368 -11.91 6.20 3.52
N ALA A 369 -12.05 4.89 3.28
CA ALA A 369 -11.83 3.87 4.31
C ALA A 369 -10.38 3.85 4.81
N ARG A 370 -9.39 3.97 3.90
CA ARG A 370 -7.97 4.08 4.26
C ARG A 370 -7.68 5.34 5.06
N LEU A 371 -8.23 6.49 4.65
CA LEU A 371 -8.10 7.75 5.40
C LEU A 371 -8.64 7.59 6.82
N ARG A 372 -9.86 7.06 6.98
CA ARG A 372 -10.45 6.79 8.30
C ARG A 372 -9.58 5.88 9.16
N ALA A 373 -9.09 4.78 8.59
CA ALA A 373 -8.20 3.86 9.27
C ALA A 373 -6.89 4.55 9.68
N GLY A 374 -6.30 5.36 8.80
CA GLY A 374 -5.07 6.10 9.07
C GLY A 374 -5.21 7.10 10.23
N PHE A 375 -6.31 7.86 10.29
CA PHE A 375 -6.58 8.76 11.41
C PHE A 375 -6.83 8.02 12.73
N ALA A 376 -7.56 6.90 12.70
CA ALA A 376 -7.83 6.09 13.88
C ALA A 376 -6.56 5.38 14.42
N ASP A 377 -5.71 4.91 13.51
CA ASP A 377 -4.43 4.32 13.85
C ASP A 377 -3.46 5.38 14.39
N PHE A 378 -3.44 6.58 13.79
CA PHE A 378 -2.67 7.72 14.30
C PHE A 378 -3.07 8.07 15.74
N TYR A 379 -4.37 8.14 16.03
CA TYR A 379 -4.87 8.31 17.40
C TYR A 379 -4.34 7.23 18.35
N SER A 380 -4.45 5.96 17.94
CA SER A 380 -4.06 4.82 18.77
C SER A 380 -2.55 4.81 19.04
N GLN A 381 -1.73 5.10 18.03
CA GLN A 381 -0.28 5.20 18.16
C GLN A 381 0.14 6.35 19.08
N MET A 382 -0.47 7.53 18.93
CA MET A 382 -0.17 8.66 19.81
C MET A 382 -0.59 8.39 21.25
N ALA A 383 -1.73 7.72 21.46
CA ALA A 383 -2.18 7.33 22.80
C ALA A 383 -1.19 6.37 23.47
N ALA A 384 -0.68 5.39 22.72
CA ALA A 384 0.34 4.47 23.22
C ALA A 384 1.65 5.19 23.59
N MET A 385 2.14 6.10 22.76
CA MET A 385 3.35 6.87 23.08
C MET A 385 3.15 7.82 24.25
N ILE A 386 1.97 8.45 24.37
CA ILE A 386 1.63 9.27 25.54
C ILE A 386 1.66 8.40 26.81
N ASP A 387 1.13 7.18 26.77
CA ASP A 387 1.18 6.24 27.89
C ASP A 387 2.63 5.88 28.28
N LEU A 388 3.50 5.60 27.29
CA LEU A 388 4.94 5.36 27.53
C LEU A 388 5.61 6.57 28.21
N TRP A 389 5.31 7.79 27.74
CA TRP A 389 5.84 9.02 28.34
C TRP A 389 5.38 9.22 29.78
N VAL A 390 4.09 9.02 30.04
CA VAL A 390 3.46 9.13 31.36
C VAL A 390 4.10 8.15 32.34
N LYS A 391 4.37 6.92 31.88
CA LYS A 391 5.03 5.85 32.65
C LYS A 391 6.55 5.98 32.77
N ARG A 392 7.16 6.97 32.11
CA ARG A 392 8.62 7.16 32.05
C ARG A 392 9.35 5.97 31.41
N ASP A 393 8.73 5.34 30.43
CA ASP A 393 9.33 4.20 29.74
C ASP A 393 10.58 4.63 28.95
N PRO A 394 11.74 3.94 29.10
CA PRO A 394 12.99 4.32 28.47
C PRO A 394 13.00 4.16 26.94
N ARG A 395 12.02 3.45 26.35
CA ARG A 395 11.91 3.28 24.89
C ARG A 395 11.46 4.53 24.16
N LEU A 396 10.83 5.47 24.87
CA LEU A 396 10.43 6.75 24.31
C LEU A 396 11.58 7.76 24.48
N ILE A 397 12.14 8.22 23.37
CA ILE A 397 13.26 9.16 23.37
C ILE A 397 12.75 10.56 23.02
N TYR A 398 12.93 11.47 23.96
CA TYR A 398 12.54 12.87 23.82
C TYR A 398 13.47 13.76 24.65
N ASP A 399 14.14 14.69 23.96
CA ASP A 399 15.17 15.56 24.55
C ASP A 399 14.63 16.91 25.04
N GLY A 400 13.33 17.17 24.85
CA GLY A 400 12.69 18.41 25.29
C GLY A 400 12.21 18.40 26.74
N LEU A 401 11.73 19.55 27.22
CA LEU A 401 11.32 19.72 28.63
C LEU A 401 9.83 19.46 28.86
N ASP A 402 9.00 19.81 27.88
CA ASP A 402 7.54 19.67 27.96
C ASP A 402 6.99 19.04 26.69
N LEU A 403 6.85 17.71 26.72
CA LEU A 403 6.35 16.96 25.57
C LEU A 403 4.96 17.42 25.13
N LYS A 404 4.11 17.87 26.07
CA LYS A 404 2.74 18.28 25.75
C LYS A 404 2.74 19.47 24.82
N THR A 405 3.46 20.51 25.24
CA THR A 405 3.55 21.79 24.54
C THR A 405 4.23 21.59 23.18
N ASP A 406 5.30 20.80 23.14
CA ASP A 406 6.02 20.54 21.89
C ASP A 406 5.22 19.70 20.90
N MET A 407 4.45 18.70 21.37
CA MET A 407 3.55 17.93 20.50
C MET A 407 2.41 18.79 19.94
N LEU A 408 1.78 19.65 20.76
CA LEU A 408 0.75 20.57 20.29
C LEU A 408 1.30 21.56 19.27
N ALA A 409 2.47 22.14 19.52
CA ALA A 409 3.12 23.07 18.61
C ALA A 409 3.52 22.38 17.29
N ALA A 410 4.02 21.15 17.34
CA ALA A 410 4.32 20.35 16.16
C ALA A 410 3.06 20.00 15.37
N TYR A 411 1.99 19.59 16.05
CA TYR A 411 0.70 19.29 15.43
C TYR A 411 0.12 20.51 14.71
N ASP A 412 -0.01 21.64 15.41
CA ASP A 412 -0.60 22.85 14.86
C ASP A 412 0.21 23.41 13.68
N ARG A 413 1.54 23.23 13.70
CA ARG A 413 2.42 23.62 12.58
C ARG A 413 2.21 22.71 11.37
N GLU A 414 2.37 21.39 11.53
CA GLU A 414 2.29 20.45 10.40
C GLU A 414 0.86 20.31 9.84
N ALA A 415 -0.16 20.45 10.69
CA ALA A 415 -1.54 20.39 10.23
C ALA A 415 -1.90 21.58 9.33
N LYS A 416 -1.33 22.76 9.61
CA LYS A 416 -1.52 23.98 8.81
C LYS A 416 -0.70 24.02 7.54
N THR A 417 0.44 23.31 7.46
CA THR A 417 1.22 23.23 6.22
C THR A 417 0.56 22.33 5.17
N CYS A 418 -0.43 21.52 5.58
CA CYS A 418 -1.27 20.79 4.65
C CYS A 418 -2.32 21.71 4.02
N ASP A 419 -1.93 22.41 2.97
CA ASP A 419 -2.85 23.25 2.20
C ASP A 419 -3.73 22.37 1.30
N LEU A 420 -5.04 22.43 1.55
CA LEU A 420 -6.09 21.86 0.73
C LEU A 420 -7.08 22.96 0.37
N THR A 421 -7.55 22.98 -0.87
CA THR A 421 -8.61 23.91 -1.29
C THR A 421 -9.46 23.21 -2.32
N TYR A 422 -10.78 23.30 -2.17
CA TYR A 422 -11.72 22.85 -3.18
C TYR A 422 -12.60 24.03 -3.62
N LEU A 423 -13.17 23.95 -4.82
CA LEU A 423 -14.17 24.90 -5.28
C LEU A 423 -15.56 24.38 -4.93
N ASN A 424 -16.34 25.13 -4.17
CA ASN A 424 -17.73 24.77 -3.89
C ASN A 424 -18.58 24.81 -5.17
N SER A 425 -19.83 24.38 -5.08
CA SER A 425 -20.77 24.37 -6.20
C SER A 425 -21.03 25.77 -6.77
N ALA A 426 -20.83 26.83 -5.98
CA ALA A 426 -20.87 28.23 -6.42
C ALA A 426 -19.53 28.75 -6.99
N LYS A 427 -18.54 27.86 -7.19
CA LYS A 427 -17.18 28.14 -7.69
C LYS A 427 -16.36 29.06 -6.80
N GLN A 428 -16.69 29.13 -5.52
CA GLN A 428 -15.91 29.85 -4.51
C GLN A 428 -14.90 28.90 -3.86
N PRO A 429 -13.65 29.35 -3.63
CA PRO A 429 -12.64 28.54 -2.98
C PRO A 429 -12.97 28.36 -1.49
N VAL A 430 -12.86 27.12 -1.01
CA VAL A 430 -12.97 26.74 0.40
C VAL A 430 -11.63 26.15 0.82
N ALA A 431 -10.90 26.87 1.67
CA ALA A 431 -9.64 26.41 2.24
C ALA A 431 -9.92 25.41 3.36
N LEU A 432 -9.17 24.30 3.36
CA LEU A 432 -9.21 23.25 4.37
C LEU A 432 -7.79 22.96 4.85
N SER A 433 -7.69 22.47 6.07
CA SER A 433 -6.45 21.97 6.66
C SER A 433 -6.67 20.62 7.34
N LEU A 434 -5.60 19.98 7.81
CA LEU A 434 -5.72 18.76 8.61
C LEU A 434 -6.46 18.99 9.94
N LEU A 435 -6.53 20.22 10.44
CA LEU A 435 -7.27 20.56 11.66
C LEU A 435 -8.77 20.36 11.51
N ASP A 436 -9.29 20.48 10.29
CA ASP A 436 -10.72 20.37 10.00
C ASP A 436 -11.17 18.91 9.89
N MET A 437 -10.24 18.00 9.63
CA MET A 437 -10.53 16.62 9.26
C MET A 437 -11.19 15.81 10.40
N PRO A 438 -10.75 15.86 11.67
CA PRO A 438 -11.39 15.10 12.73
C PRO A 438 -12.91 15.33 12.85
N ALA A 439 -13.38 16.55 12.57
CA ALA A 439 -14.80 16.90 12.61
C ALA A 439 -15.59 16.45 11.37
N ARG A 440 -14.92 16.29 10.22
CA ARG A 440 -15.52 16.01 8.91
C ARG A 440 -15.41 14.55 8.48
N LEU A 441 -14.41 13.83 8.97
CA LEU A 441 -13.92 12.57 8.41
C LEU A 441 -15.00 11.49 8.19
N TYR A 442 -15.98 11.39 9.09
CA TYR A 442 -17.07 10.42 8.99
C TYR A 442 -18.28 10.90 8.16
N ASP A 443 -18.30 12.18 7.82
CA ASP A 443 -19.29 12.83 6.95
C ASP A 443 -18.82 12.98 5.50
N ILE A 444 -17.53 12.75 5.24
CA ILE A 444 -16.97 12.75 3.89
C ILE A 444 -17.67 11.68 3.04
N SER A 445 -18.37 12.11 1.99
CA SER A 445 -19.00 11.20 1.04
C SER A 445 -17.99 10.60 0.07
N TYR A 446 -18.06 9.28 -0.09
CA TYR A 446 -17.37 8.55 -1.14
C TYR A 446 -18.16 8.48 -2.45
N ASP A 447 -19.44 8.88 -2.43
CA ASP A 447 -20.38 8.69 -3.53
C ASP A 447 -20.11 9.69 -4.66
N PRO A 448 -19.92 9.24 -5.91
CA PRO A 448 -19.58 10.14 -7.01
C PRO A 448 -20.71 11.09 -7.42
N TYR A 449 -21.96 10.78 -7.05
CA TYR A 449 -23.14 11.57 -7.39
C TYR A 449 -23.40 12.72 -6.40
N ASP A 450 -22.69 12.76 -5.27
CA ASP A 450 -22.85 13.83 -4.29
C ASP A 450 -22.13 15.12 -4.71
N CYS A 451 -22.73 16.26 -4.37
CA CYS A 451 -22.12 17.58 -4.51
C CYS A 451 -20.76 17.65 -3.78
N ILE A 452 -19.88 18.53 -4.27
CA ILE A 452 -18.50 18.68 -3.78
C ILE A 452 -18.43 19.00 -2.28
N GLU A 453 -19.40 19.75 -1.74
CA GLU A 453 -19.50 20.07 -0.32
C GLU A 453 -19.63 18.79 0.53
N LEU A 454 -20.50 17.86 0.13
CA LEU A 454 -20.66 16.57 0.83
C LEU A 454 -19.47 15.64 0.58
N ARG A 455 -18.82 15.72 -0.59
CA ARG A 455 -17.52 15.05 -0.82
C ARG A 455 -16.43 15.55 0.12
N TRP A 456 -16.59 16.69 0.79
CA TRP A 456 -15.68 17.24 1.81
C TRP A 456 -16.28 17.33 3.22
N GLY A 457 -17.42 16.66 3.46
CA GLY A 457 -18.05 16.61 4.77
C GLY A 457 -18.48 17.98 5.30
N ALA A 458 -18.82 18.92 4.42
CA ALA A 458 -19.24 20.26 4.78
C ALA A 458 -20.54 20.27 5.61
N ARG A 459 -20.61 21.20 6.57
CA ARG A 459 -21.77 21.42 7.44
C ARG A 459 -22.13 22.91 7.48
N GLY A 460 -23.32 23.23 7.98
CA GLY A 460 -23.74 24.62 8.20
C GLY A 460 -23.74 25.46 6.93
N GLU A 461 -23.20 26.69 7.01
CA GLU A 461 -23.14 27.64 5.89
C GLU A 461 -22.39 27.10 4.68
N GLU A 462 -21.28 26.37 4.89
CA GLU A 462 -20.48 25.81 3.79
C GLU A 462 -21.29 24.81 2.94
N ARG A 463 -22.24 24.08 3.56
CA ARG A 463 -23.09 23.12 2.86
C ARG A 463 -24.16 23.78 1.98
N LYS A 464 -24.47 25.07 2.17
CA LYS A 464 -25.62 25.72 1.50
C LYS A 464 -25.51 25.80 -0.01
N THR A 465 -24.30 25.76 -0.57
CA THR A 465 -24.09 25.79 -2.02
C THR A 465 -24.31 24.42 -2.68
N CYS A 466 -24.39 23.33 -1.90
CA CYS A 466 -24.61 21.99 -2.39
C CYS A 466 -25.90 21.86 -3.21
N SER A 467 -25.77 21.37 -4.44
CA SER A 467 -26.89 21.19 -5.38
C SER A 467 -27.63 19.87 -5.24
N ASN A 468 -27.33 19.05 -4.22
CA ASN A 468 -28.04 17.79 -4.00
C ASN A 468 -29.54 18.01 -3.76
N GLY A 469 -30.37 17.40 -4.61
CA GLY A 469 -31.81 17.30 -4.38
C GLY A 469 -32.16 16.37 -3.20
N GLU A 470 -33.42 16.39 -2.78
CA GLU A 470 -33.95 15.62 -1.64
C GLU A 470 -33.54 14.14 -1.68
N ARG A 471 -33.73 13.48 -2.83
CA ARG A 471 -33.40 12.06 -2.99
C ARG A 471 -31.91 11.77 -2.80
N LYS A 472 -31.01 12.66 -3.25
CA LYS A 472 -29.56 12.49 -3.06
C LYS A 472 -29.16 12.71 -1.60
N ASN A 473 -29.79 13.68 -0.92
CA ASN A 473 -29.57 13.88 0.51
C ASN A 473 -29.99 12.65 1.34
N ARG A 474 -31.12 12.01 0.98
CA ARG A 474 -31.52 10.72 1.60
C ARG A 474 -30.47 9.63 1.38
N TRP A 475 -29.92 9.49 0.17
CA TRP A 475 -28.81 8.58 -0.09
C TRP A 475 -27.59 8.87 0.77
N TYR A 476 -27.15 10.12 0.81
CA TYR A 476 -26.01 10.55 1.63
C TYR A 476 -26.19 10.20 3.12
N GLU A 477 -27.39 10.43 3.67
CA GLU A 477 -27.73 10.09 5.05
C GLU A 477 -27.76 8.58 5.27
N ALA A 478 -28.46 7.84 4.40
CA ALA A 478 -28.59 6.39 4.49
C ALA A 478 -27.25 5.65 4.33
N GLN A 479 -26.30 6.22 3.60
CA GLN A 479 -24.95 5.69 3.43
C GLN A 479 -24.01 5.93 4.63
N ALA A 480 -24.41 6.73 5.64
CA ALA A 480 -23.58 7.00 6.82
C ALA A 480 -23.08 5.72 7.52
N ARG A 481 -23.96 4.71 7.62
CA ARG A 481 -23.60 3.39 8.17
C ARG A 481 -22.47 2.69 7.41
N LEU A 482 -22.35 2.91 6.11
CA LEU A 482 -21.32 2.31 5.26
C LEU A 482 -20.00 3.08 5.44
N ARG A 483 -20.06 4.41 5.68
CA ARG A 483 -18.87 5.21 6.03
C ARG A 483 -18.25 4.77 7.36
N HIS A 484 -19.05 4.27 8.30
CA HIS A 484 -18.56 3.84 9.62
C HIS A 484 -18.02 2.39 9.65
N MET A 485 -18.08 1.65 8.54
CA MET A 485 -17.61 0.27 8.50
C MET A 485 -16.09 0.20 8.61
N LYS A 486 -15.61 -0.72 9.47
CA LYS A 486 -14.18 -1.05 9.61
C LYS A 486 -13.70 -2.04 8.55
N GLU A 487 -14.60 -2.87 8.01
CA GLU A 487 -14.29 -3.90 7.01
C GLU A 487 -14.85 -3.48 5.64
N ARG A 488 -14.05 -3.67 4.59
CA ARG A 488 -14.45 -3.47 3.19
C ARG A 488 -15.28 -4.66 2.69
N ALA A 489 -16.45 -4.89 3.30
CA ALA A 489 -17.32 -6.01 2.96
C ALA A 489 -18.72 -5.51 2.60
N THR A 490 -18.89 -5.09 1.36
CA THR A 490 -20.22 -4.92 0.75
C THR A 490 -20.30 -5.88 -0.42
N ASN A 491 -21.04 -6.98 -0.27
CA ASN A 491 -21.46 -7.83 -1.38
C ASN A 491 -22.99 -7.77 -1.47
N THR A 492 -23.53 -6.55 -1.47
CA THR A 492 -24.97 -6.30 -1.49
C THR A 492 -25.26 -5.01 -2.24
N ALA A 493 -26.03 -5.13 -3.33
CA ALA A 493 -26.52 -3.99 -4.12
C ALA A 493 -27.70 -3.34 -3.39
N TYR A 494 -27.41 -2.53 -2.37
CA TYR A 494 -28.41 -1.87 -1.55
C TYR A 494 -29.24 -0.86 -2.36
N SER A 495 -30.56 -0.89 -2.22
CA SER A 495 -31.42 0.24 -2.54
C SER A 495 -31.45 1.27 -1.40
N LEU A 496 -32.03 2.45 -1.67
CA LEU A 496 -32.21 3.48 -0.64
C LEU A 496 -33.06 2.94 0.52
N ASP A 497 -34.18 2.30 0.20
CA ASP A 497 -35.09 1.73 1.20
C ASP A 497 -34.39 0.64 2.03
N ASP A 498 -33.53 -0.18 1.43
CA ASP A 498 -32.74 -1.19 2.16
C ASP A 498 -31.76 -0.56 3.18
N LEU A 499 -31.27 0.65 2.91
CA LEU A 499 -30.37 1.36 3.81
C LEU A 499 -31.14 2.06 4.93
N GLU A 500 -32.26 2.69 4.61
CA GLU A 500 -33.13 3.42 5.56
C GLU A 500 -33.90 2.49 6.50
N SER A 501 -34.30 1.29 6.05
CA SER A 501 -35.10 0.35 6.85
C SER A 501 -34.30 -0.38 7.92
N ARG A 502 -32.97 -0.28 7.90
CA ARG A 502 -32.10 -0.96 8.87
C ARG A 502 -31.71 0.01 9.98
N PRO A 503 -31.79 -0.41 11.25
CA PRO A 503 -31.33 0.44 12.34
C PRO A 503 -29.84 0.79 12.13
N PRO A 504 -29.39 1.99 12.56
CA PRO A 504 -27.98 2.32 12.60
C PRO A 504 -27.21 1.21 13.31
N ARG A 505 -26.06 0.78 12.78
CA ARG A 505 -25.18 -0.11 13.56
C ARG A 505 -24.61 0.70 14.72
N ASP A 506 -24.87 0.25 15.94
CA ASP A 506 -24.41 0.83 17.21
C ASP A 506 -22.90 0.67 17.45
N SER A 507 -22.06 1.10 16.51
CA SER A 507 -20.64 1.28 16.77
C SER A 507 -20.30 2.73 16.54
N ALA A 508 -20.12 3.47 17.63
CA ALA A 508 -19.48 4.77 17.55
C ALA A 508 -18.19 4.66 16.74
N PRO A 509 -17.93 5.60 15.81
CA PRO A 509 -16.70 5.58 15.03
C PRO A 509 -15.47 5.62 15.96
N PRO A 510 -14.34 4.99 15.57
CA PRO A 510 -13.09 5.13 16.30
C PRO A 510 -12.70 6.61 16.51
N PRO A 511 -12.08 6.95 17.66
CA PRO A 511 -11.59 8.30 17.89
C PRO A 511 -10.47 8.65 16.91
N VAL A 512 -10.45 9.91 16.46
CA VAL A 512 -9.52 10.42 15.43
C VAL A 512 -8.91 11.79 15.78
N ASP A 513 -9.37 12.43 16.86
CA ASP A 513 -8.88 13.75 17.28
C ASP A 513 -7.62 13.62 18.14
N VAL A 514 -6.47 13.53 17.47
CA VAL A 514 -5.15 13.48 18.12
C VAL A 514 -4.83 14.76 18.87
N ARG A 515 -5.31 15.92 18.40
CA ARG A 515 -5.04 17.18 19.08
C ARG A 515 -5.72 17.21 20.44
N ALA A 516 -6.99 16.84 20.51
CA ALA A 516 -7.72 16.70 21.76
C ALA A 516 -7.08 15.67 22.69
N LEU A 517 -6.59 14.54 22.16
CA LEU A 517 -5.84 13.54 22.92
C LEU A 517 -4.58 14.14 23.57
N ILE A 518 -3.76 14.89 22.83
CA ILE A 518 -2.55 15.54 23.37
C ILE A 518 -2.94 16.61 24.39
N THR A 519 -3.99 17.40 24.13
CA THR A 519 -4.51 18.38 25.11
C THR A 519 -4.95 17.71 26.41
N ALA A 520 -5.53 16.52 26.33
CA ALA A 520 -5.96 15.73 27.49
C ALA A 520 -4.81 14.93 28.16
N MET A 521 -3.57 15.06 27.68
CA MET A 521 -2.44 14.31 28.22
C MET A 521 -2.26 14.56 29.74
N PRO A 522 -2.21 13.50 30.56
CA PRO A 522 -2.03 13.62 32.01
C PRO A 522 -0.58 13.93 32.38
N ALA A 523 -0.37 14.30 33.65
CA ALA A 523 0.97 14.47 34.21
C ALA A 523 1.70 13.12 34.29
N ARG A 524 3.03 13.15 34.21
CA ARG A 524 3.87 11.95 34.38
C ARG A 524 3.74 11.39 35.79
N ILE A 525 3.88 10.07 35.91
CA ILE A 525 3.99 9.40 37.20
C ILE A 525 5.26 9.95 37.92
N PRO A 526 5.17 10.33 39.21
CA PRO A 526 6.32 10.76 39.99
C PRO A 526 7.41 9.69 40.02
N LEU A 527 8.69 10.09 40.07
CA LEU A 527 9.77 9.13 40.32
C LEU A 527 9.56 8.54 41.72
N ALA A 528 9.50 7.22 41.83
CA ALA A 528 9.57 6.57 43.12
C ALA A 528 10.93 6.94 43.76
N PRO A 529 10.96 7.44 45.00
CA PRO A 529 12.23 7.68 45.67
C PRO A 529 12.99 6.37 45.76
N MET A 530 14.26 6.35 45.35
CA MET A 530 15.12 5.19 45.54
C MET A 530 15.10 4.85 47.03
N GLN A 531 14.67 3.63 47.38
CA GLN A 531 14.90 3.16 48.75
C GLN A 531 16.41 3.15 48.97
N PRO A 532 16.91 3.80 50.04
CA PRO A 532 18.31 3.72 50.37
C PRO A 532 18.67 2.24 50.53
N VAL A 533 19.56 1.74 49.69
CA VAL A 533 20.16 0.42 49.91
C VAL A 533 20.98 0.58 51.20
N GLY A 534 20.49 0.00 52.29
CA GLY A 534 21.09 0.12 53.62
C GLY A 534 22.55 -0.30 53.65
N ARG A 535 23.29 0.36 54.55
CA ARG A 535 24.75 0.29 54.77
C ARG A 535 25.34 -1.11 54.88
#